data_AF-A0A5B8KU81-F1
#
_entry.id   AF-A0A5B8KU81-F1
#
_cell.length_a   1.000
_cell.length_b   1.000
_cell.length_c   1.000
_cell.angle_alpha   90.00
_cell.angle_beta   90.00
_cell.angle_gamma   90.00
#
_symmetry.space_group_name_H-M   'P 1'
#
loop_
_entity.id
_entity.type
_entity.pdbx_description
1 polymer ?
#
loop_
_entity_poly.entity_id
_entity_poly.type
_entity_poly.pdbx_seq_one_letter_code
_entity_poly.pdbx_strand_id
1 'polypeptide(L)' 'MTKLLEQVFEEAKRLPPEKQDELARAIINIMSGRSDDDVYVLSEAERAAIEVARRQVARGEFASEEEIEALFKTYAS' A
#
# COMPACT_ATOMS: atom_id res chain seq x y z
N MET A 1 0.26 -24.74 -18.99
CA MET A 1 0.71 -23.36 -18.69
C MET A 1 1.72 -22.96 -19.75
N THR A 2 2.34 -21.78 -19.72
CA THR A 2 3.52 -21.55 -20.57
C THR A 2 4.67 -22.42 -20.05
N LYS A 3 5.55 -22.88 -20.94
CA LYS A 3 6.72 -23.69 -20.54
C LYS A 3 7.57 -22.99 -19.48
N LEU A 4 7.69 -21.67 -19.59
CA LEU A 4 8.42 -20.85 -18.63
C LEU A 4 7.72 -20.82 -17.25
N LEU A 5 6.40 -20.67 -17.22
CA LEU A 5 5.66 -20.64 -15.97
C LEU A 5 5.71 -22.00 -15.25
N GLU A 6 5.65 -23.12 -16.00
CA GLU A 6 5.81 -24.47 -15.44
C GLU A 6 7.16 -24.66 -14.75
N GLN A 7 8.25 -24.21 -15.39
CA GLN A 7 9.59 -24.25 -14.79
C GLN A 7 9.68 -23.44 -13.50
N VAL A 8 9.09 -22.23 -13.48
CA VAL A 8 9.06 -21.37 -12.29
C VAL A 8 8.36 -22.06 -11.12
N PHE A 9 7.24 -22.75 -11.35
CA PHE A 9 6.54 -23.48 -10.29
C PHE A 9 7.34 -24.69 -9.78
N GLU A 10 8.06 -25.41 -10.64
CA GLU A 10 8.92 -26.52 -10.19
C GLU A 10 10.09 -26.03 -9.33
N GLU A 11 10.70 -24.89 -9.67
CA GLU A 11 11.75 -24.30 -8.84
C GLU A 11 11.19 -23.70 -7.54
N ALA A 12 10.00 -23.08 -7.58
CA ALA A 12 9.35 -22.51 -6.41
C ALA A 12 9.13 -23.54 -5.29
N LYS A 13 8.78 -24.79 -5.64
CA LYS A 13 8.60 -25.89 -4.67
C LYS A 13 9.86 -26.19 -3.84
N ARG A 14 11.05 -25.83 -4.33
CA ARG A 14 12.33 -26.07 -3.66
C ARG A 14 12.73 -24.94 -2.71
N LEU A 15 12.00 -23.82 -2.73
CA LEU A 15 12.26 -22.69 -1.84
C LEU A 15 11.82 -23.00 -0.40
N PRO A 16 12.41 -22.35 0.61
CA PRO A 16 11.87 -22.35 1.97
C PRO A 16 10.42 -21.82 2.00
N PRO A 17 9.57 -22.28 2.94
CA PRO A 17 8.17 -21.87 3.01
C PRO A 17 7.96 -20.35 2.98
N GLU A 18 8.79 -19.59 3.69
CA GLU A 18 8.68 -18.13 3.75
C GLU A 18 8.88 -17.47 2.38
N LYS A 19 9.76 -18.06 1.56
CA LYS A 19 10.04 -17.60 0.20
C LYS A 19 8.99 -18.06 -0.80
N GLN A 20 8.36 -19.20 -0.57
CA GLN A 20 7.18 -19.62 -1.34
C GLN A 20 6.01 -18.65 -1.12
N ASP A 21 5.75 -18.25 0.13
CA ASP A 21 4.69 -17.29 0.48
C ASP A 21 4.95 -15.90 -0.11
N GLU A 22 6.20 -15.43 -0.08
CA GLU A 22 6.61 -14.18 -0.71
C GLU A 22 6.32 -14.19 -2.22
N LEU A 23 6.72 -15.25 -2.92
CA LEU A 23 6.44 -15.44 -4.34
C LEU A 23 4.94 -15.53 -4.63
N ALA A 24 4.18 -16.25 -3.78
CA ALA A 24 2.73 -16.37 -3.92
C ALA A 24 2.05 -15.00 -3.82
N ARG A 25 2.45 -14.13 -2.88
CA ARG A 25 1.92 -12.75 -2.77
C ARG A 25 2.18 -11.93 -4.02
N ALA A 26 3.39 -12.02 -4.60
CA ALA A 26 3.72 -11.32 -5.83
C ALA A 26 2.86 -11.80 -7.02
N ILE A 27 2.68 -13.11 -7.17
CA ILE A 27 1.82 -13.69 -8.21
C ILE A 27 0.37 -13.27 -7.99
N ILE A 28 -0.14 -13.30 -6.76
CA ILE A 28 -1.48 -12.83 -6.41
C ILE A 28 -1.65 -11.35 -6.78
N ASN A 29 -0.68 -10.49 -6.51
CA ASN A 29 -0.75 -9.07 -6.90
C ASN A 29 -0.85 -8.91 -8.42
N ILE A 30 -0.04 -9.66 -9.19
CA ILE A 30 -0.10 -9.65 -10.66
C ILE A 30 -1.47 -10.16 -11.16
N MET A 31 -1.97 -11.25 -10.57
CA MET A 31 -3.27 -11.85 -10.92
C MET A 31 -4.46 -10.99 -10.52
N SER A 32 -4.35 -10.23 -9.44
CA SER A 32 -5.40 -9.32 -8.96
C SER A 32 -5.63 -8.16 -9.93
N GLY A 33 -4.83 -8.04 -10.99
CA GLY A 33 -5.05 -7.04 -12.03
C GLY A 33 -4.75 -5.63 -11.58
N ARG A 34 -4.07 -5.46 -10.43
CA ARG A 34 -3.47 -4.18 -10.04
C ARG A 34 -2.30 -3.89 -10.98
N SER A 35 -2.62 -3.42 -12.18
CA SER A 35 -1.68 -2.73 -13.04
C SER A 35 -1.18 -1.47 -12.31
N ASP A 36 -0.08 -0.88 -12.76
CA ASP A 36 0.29 0.47 -12.30
C ASP A 36 -0.85 1.48 -12.53
N ASP A 37 -1.78 1.17 -13.46
CA ASP A 37 -3.02 1.91 -13.72
C ASP A 37 -4.07 1.83 -12.58
N ASP A 38 -3.95 0.84 -11.68
CA ASP A 38 -4.77 0.70 -10.48
C ASP A 38 -4.20 1.50 -9.29
N VAL A 39 -3.03 2.12 -9.46
CA VAL A 39 -2.48 3.07 -8.48
C VAL A 39 -3.26 4.37 -8.63
N TYR A 40 -3.92 4.79 -7.56
CA TYR A 40 -4.62 6.07 -7.52
C TYR A 40 -3.67 7.22 -7.86
N VAL A 41 -3.91 7.88 -9.00
CA VAL A 41 -3.16 9.07 -9.41
C VAL A 41 -3.78 10.28 -8.73
N LEU A 42 -3.04 10.85 -7.78
CA LEU A 42 -3.43 12.08 -7.09
C LEU A 42 -3.67 13.19 -8.12
N SER A 43 -4.78 13.92 -7.94
CA SER A 43 -4.97 15.21 -8.59
C SER A 43 -3.89 16.21 -8.14
N GLU A 44 -3.71 17.28 -8.91
CA GLU A 44 -2.78 18.36 -8.55
C GLU A 44 -3.12 18.96 -7.17
N ALA A 45 -4.40 19.11 -6.87
CA ALA A 45 -4.89 19.61 -5.60
C ALA A 45 -4.52 18.67 -4.44
N GLU A 46 -4.70 17.36 -4.60
CA GLU A 46 -4.34 16.39 -3.56
C GLU A 46 -2.83 16.30 -3.35
N ARG A 47 -2.04 16.34 -4.43
CA ARG A 47 -0.58 16.40 -4.32
C ARG A 47 -0.14 17.66 -3.58
N ALA A 48 -0.75 18.81 -3.86
CA ALA A 48 -0.47 20.05 -3.15
C ALA A 48 -0.85 19.97 -1.67
N ALA A 49 -2.00 19.36 -1.33
CA ALA A 49 -2.44 19.16 0.04
C ALA A 49 -1.46 18.27 0.83
N ILE A 50 -0.97 17.19 0.24
CA ILE A 50 0.05 16.32 0.86
C ILE A 50 1.34 17.10 1.11
N GLU A 51 1.78 17.93 0.17
CA GLU A 51 2.98 18.74 0.34
C GLU A 51 2.84 19.75 1.49
N VAL A 52 1.65 20.34 1.67
CA VAL A 52 1.34 21.17 2.85
C VAL A 52 1.44 20.35 4.13
N ALA A 53 0.80 19.18 4.18
CA ALA A 53 0.84 18.29 5.35
C ALA A 53 2.27 17.88 5.72
N ARG A 54 3.13 17.56 4.74
CA ARG A 54 4.54 17.24 4.99
C ARG A 54 5.30 18.39 5.63
N ARG A 55 4.99 19.63 5.27
CA ARG A 55 5.61 20.82 5.90
C ARG A 55 5.10 21.04 7.32
N GLN A 56 3.83 20.76 7.60
CA GLN A 56 3.27 20.80 8.96
C GLN A 56 3.98 19.77 9.86
N VAL A 57 4.14 18.54 9.37
CA VAL A 57 4.91 17.48 10.07
C VAL A 57 6.34 17.93 10.37
N ALA A 58 7.02 18.53 9.40
CA ALA A 58 8.39 19.02 9.61
C ALA A 58 8.48 20.14 10.67
N ARG A 59 7.40 20.89 10.88
CA ARG A 59 7.29 21.93 11.93
C ARG A 59 6.72 21.41 13.25
N GLY A 60 6.34 20.13 13.33
CA GLY A 60 5.69 19.56 14.50
C GLY A 60 4.26 20.06 14.73
N GLU A 61 3.61 20.58 13.69
CA GLU A 61 2.23 21.07 13.74
C GLU A 61 1.25 19.90 13.70
N PHE A 62 1.07 19.25 14.85
CA PHE A 62 0.09 18.20 15.06
C PHE A 62 -1.07 18.72 15.92
N ALA A 63 -2.25 18.14 15.72
CA ALA A 63 -3.35 18.33 16.65
C ALA A 63 -3.01 17.73 18.02
N SER A 64 -3.53 18.32 19.09
CA SER A 64 -3.39 17.78 20.44
C SER A 64 -4.26 16.54 20.64
N GLU A 65 -3.99 15.79 21.71
CA GLU A 65 -4.80 14.61 22.06
C GLU A 65 -6.26 15.01 22.31
N GLU A 66 -6.50 16.14 22.97
CA GLU A 66 -7.84 16.66 23.25
C GLU A 66 -8.59 17.05 21.98
N GLU A 67 -7.91 17.64 20.99
CA GLU A 67 -8.50 17.98 19.69
C GLU A 67 -8.92 16.73 18.92
N ILE A 68 -8.10 15.68 18.94
CA ILE A 68 -8.40 14.39 18.31
C ILE A 68 -9.54 13.67 19.04
N GLU A 69 -9.58 13.69 20.38
CA GLU A 69 -10.68 13.10 21.15
C GLU A 69 -12.03 13.79 20.84
N ALA A 70 -12.03 15.13 20.75
CA ALA A 70 -13.21 15.90 20.39
C ALA A 70 -13.71 15.59 18.97
N LEU A 71 -12.79 15.41 18.01
CA LEU A 71 -13.12 15.00 16.64
C LEU A 71 -13.82 13.64 16.63
N PHE A 72 -13.26 12.64 17.31
CA PHE A 72 -13.84 11.29 17.36
C PHE A 72 -15.22 11.27 18.01
N LYS A 73 -15.42 12.03 19.10
CA LYS A 73 -16.75 12.17 19.73
C LYS A 73 -17.80 12.73 18.79
N THR A 74 -17.40 13.55 17.82
CA THR A 74 -18.32 14.24 16.90
C THR A 74 -18.64 13.41 15.66
N TYR A 75 -17.67 12.66 15.12
CA TYR A 75 -17.78 12.03 13.80
C TYR A 75 -17.63 10.50 13.79
N ALA A 76 -17.21 9.87 14.89
CA ALA A 76 -17.04 8.42 14.96
C ALA A 76 -18.15 7.69 15.75
N SER A 77 -19.24 8.38 16.07
CA SER A 77 -20.45 7.83 16.71
C SER A 77 -21.50 7.39 15.70
#